data_AF-A0A3M2A0D4-F1
#
_entry.id   AF-A0A3M2A0D4-F1
#
_cell.length_a   1.000
_cell.length_b   1.000
_cell.length_c   1.000
_cell.angle_alpha   90.00
_cell.angle_beta   90.00
_cell.angle_gamma   90.00
#
_symmetry.space_group_name_H-M   'P 1'
#
loop_
_entity.id
_entity.type
_entity.pdbx_description
1 polymer ?
#
loop_
_entity_poly.entity_id
_entity_poly.type
_entity_poly.pdbx_seq_one_letter_code
_entity_poly.pdbx_strand_id
1 'polypeptide(L)'
;MKTNATHPAIQWQHDATQPQEIPHNKLRLAAMAGHMRLDKIAARRAALIDLLADGRPHTREEIWEMIGARLGENCWGKLPRERLARDLSALRRGGLRIAYSRRPGIQGYYLQYPGLKRPFPKPYEAVNWDLIESLRQLSVPEKNQRAFAAADFALRQKKLILAEEHPDWSAAKVETAARRLVYGVTQQEQT
;
A
#
# COMPACT_ATOMS: atom_id res chain seq x y z
N MET A 1 -12.77 24.86 -4.77
CA MET A 1 -12.34 24.58 -6.16
C MET A 1 -12.85 23.19 -6.52
N LYS A 2 -13.76 23.05 -7.49
CA LYS A 2 -14.17 21.74 -8.01
C LYS A 2 -13.06 21.25 -8.92
N THR A 3 -12.27 20.27 -8.49
CA THR A 3 -11.36 19.55 -9.37
C THR A 3 -12.20 18.84 -10.42
N ASN A 4 -12.05 19.20 -11.70
CA ASN A 4 -12.64 18.44 -12.80
C ASN A 4 -12.03 17.03 -12.79
N ALA A 5 -12.71 16.09 -12.13
CA ALA A 5 -12.28 14.71 -12.05
C ALA A 5 -12.49 14.05 -13.42
N THR A 6 -11.40 13.84 -14.16
CA THR A 6 -11.42 13.24 -15.50
C THR A 6 -11.85 11.78 -15.44
N HIS A 7 -12.83 11.34 -16.24
CA HIS A 7 -13.30 9.94 -16.28
C HIS A 7 -12.15 8.91 -16.41
N PRO A 8 -12.17 7.74 -15.72
CA PRO A 8 -11.06 6.77 -15.72
C PRO A 8 -10.61 6.34 -17.12
N ALA A 9 -11.57 6.09 -18.02
CA ALA A 9 -11.27 5.73 -19.40
C ALA A 9 -10.43 6.78 -20.14
N ILE A 10 -10.59 8.07 -19.84
CA ILE A 10 -9.80 9.14 -20.47
C ILE A 10 -8.38 9.13 -19.90
N GLN A 11 -8.25 8.98 -18.57
CA GLN A 11 -6.95 8.92 -17.91
C GLN A 11 -6.14 7.70 -18.38
N TRP A 12 -6.74 6.52 -18.41
CA TRP A 12 -6.03 5.30 -18.80
C TRP A 12 -5.71 5.26 -20.30
N GLN A 13 -6.53 5.90 -21.14
CA GLN A 13 -6.18 6.10 -22.55
C GLN A 13 -4.96 7.00 -22.69
N HIS A 14 -4.89 8.10 -21.92
CA HIS A 14 -3.71 8.96 -21.89
C HIS A 14 -2.47 8.22 -21.36
N ASP A 15 -2.61 7.41 -20.32
CA ASP A 15 -1.50 6.62 -19.77
C ASP A 15 -0.98 5.57 -20.76
N ALA A 16 -1.88 5.02 -21.60
CA ALA A 16 -1.51 4.13 -22.69
C ALA A 16 -0.68 4.82 -23.78
N THR A 17 -0.82 6.14 -23.98
CA THR A 17 -0.04 6.89 -24.98
C THR A 17 1.31 7.39 -24.44
N GLN A 18 1.54 7.33 -23.12
CA GLN A 18 2.81 7.73 -22.51
C GLN A 18 3.94 6.72 -22.82
N PRO A 19 5.22 7.15 -22.86
CA PRO A 19 6.36 6.25 -22.94
C PRO A 19 6.45 5.42 -21.66
N GLN A 20 6.01 4.15 -21.70
CA GLN A 20 6.23 3.18 -20.63
C GLN A 20 7.33 2.21 -21.05
N GLU A 21 8.16 1.78 -20.10
CA GLU A 21 9.25 0.81 -20.30
C GLU A 21 8.76 -0.56 -20.80
N ILE A 22 7.46 -0.84 -20.67
CA ILE A 22 6.87 -2.15 -20.92
C ILE A 22 5.73 -2.06 -21.96
N PRO A 23 5.95 -2.47 -23.22
CA PRO A 23 4.99 -2.33 -24.32
C PRO A 23 3.64 -3.03 -24.09
N HIS A 24 3.62 -4.18 -23.41
CA HIS A 24 2.40 -4.95 -23.18
C HIS A 24 1.41 -4.29 -22.20
N ASN A 25 1.88 -3.36 -21.37
CA ASN A 25 1.00 -2.60 -20.47
C ASN A 25 0.18 -1.55 -21.24
N LYS A 26 0.72 -0.98 -22.32
CA LYS A 26 0.01 0.00 -23.15
C LYS A 26 -1.25 -0.59 -23.81
N LEU A 27 -1.11 -1.76 -24.44
CA LEU A 27 -2.24 -2.44 -25.10
C LEU A 27 -3.32 -2.84 -24.08
N ARG A 28 -2.92 -3.31 -22.90
CA ARG A 28 -3.84 -3.63 -21.81
C ARG A 28 -4.60 -2.39 -21.32
N LEU A 29 -3.89 -1.28 -21.08
CA LEU A 29 -4.50 -0.03 -20.64
C LEU A 29 -5.47 0.53 -21.69
N ALA A 30 -5.11 0.49 -22.97
CA ALA A 30 -5.98 0.92 -24.07
C ALA A 30 -7.24 0.05 -24.20
N ALA A 31 -7.10 -1.28 -24.11
CA ALA A 31 -8.23 -2.21 -24.15
C ALA A 31 -9.17 -1.99 -22.95
N MET A 32 -8.61 -1.80 -21.75
CA MET A 32 -9.38 -1.52 -20.54
C MET A 32 -10.10 -0.16 -20.63
N ALA A 33 -9.43 0.88 -21.15
CA ALA A 33 -10.05 2.18 -21.40
C ALA A 33 -11.23 2.08 -22.38
N GLY A 34 -11.09 1.31 -23.46
CA GLY A 34 -12.18 1.02 -24.39
C GLY A 34 -13.35 0.29 -23.72
N HIS A 35 -13.07 -0.75 -22.95
CA HIS A 35 -14.10 -1.52 -22.23
C HIS A 35 -14.88 -0.66 -21.22
N MET A 36 -14.20 0.21 -20.49
CA MET A 36 -14.84 1.11 -19.50
C MET A 36 -15.79 2.14 -20.10
N ARG A 37 -15.61 2.53 -21.37
CA ARG A 37 -16.56 3.45 -22.03
C ARG A 37 -17.92 2.81 -22.23
N LEU A 38 -17.96 1.49 -22.36
CA LEU A 38 -19.17 0.72 -22.64
C LEU A 38 -19.75 0.09 -21.36
N ASP A 39 -18.91 -0.24 -20.38
CA ASP A 39 -19.32 -0.89 -19.13
C ASP A 39 -19.19 0.03 -17.90
N LYS A 40 -20.34 0.45 -17.37
CA LYS A 40 -20.45 1.27 -16.15
C LYS A 40 -19.90 0.58 -14.90
N ILE A 41 -19.94 -0.75 -14.84
CA ILE A 41 -19.36 -1.53 -13.73
C ILE A 41 -17.84 -1.48 -13.83
N ALA A 42 -17.28 -1.68 -15.02
CA ALA A 42 -15.85 -1.58 -15.24
C ALA A 42 -15.33 -0.16 -14.92
N ALA A 43 -16.02 0.88 -15.39
CA ALA A 43 -15.68 2.27 -15.08
C ALA A 43 -15.72 2.56 -13.57
N ARG A 44 -16.73 2.07 -12.85
CA ARG A 44 -16.85 2.25 -11.39
C ARG A 44 -15.74 1.56 -10.62
N ARG A 45 -15.38 0.33 -11.02
CA ARG A 45 -14.27 -0.42 -10.43
C ARG A 45 -12.93 0.25 -10.69
N ALA A 46 -12.73 0.79 -11.88
CA ALA A 46 -11.52 1.56 -12.21
C ALA A 46 -11.42 2.85 -11.39
N ALA A 47 -12.51 3.60 -11.29
CA ALA A 47 -12.56 4.80 -10.44
C ALA A 47 -12.26 4.47 -8.97
N LEU A 48 -12.71 3.31 -8.48
CA LEU A 48 -12.40 2.84 -7.13
C LEU A 48 -10.92 2.48 -6.98
N ILE A 49 -10.30 1.83 -7.96
CA ILE A 49 -8.85 1.55 -7.93
C ILE A 49 -8.06 2.85 -7.90
N ASP A 50 -8.37 3.79 -8.80
CA ASP A 50 -7.70 5.09 -8.89
C ASP A 50 -7.82 5.88 -7.58
N LEU A 51 -9.01 5.90 -6.98
CA LEU A 51 -9.26 6.59 -5.70
C LEU A 51 -8.42 6.00 -4.57
N LEU A 52 -8.36 4.67 -4.47
CA LEU A 52 -7.63 4.00 -3.40
C LEU A 52 -6.11 3.95 -3.63
N ALA A 53 -5.63 4.27 -4.83
CA ALA A 53 -4.22 4.22 -5.21
C ALA A 53 -3.35 5.23 -4.46
N ASP A 54 -3.96 6.27 -3.86
CA ASP A 54 -3.26 7.22 -3.00
C ASP A 54 -2.81 6.61 -1.66
N GLY A 55 -3.30 5.42 -1.32
CA GLY A 55 -3.01 4.70 -0.08
C GLY A 55 -3.71 5.28 1.15
N ARG A 56 -4.60 6.26 1.01
CA ARG A 56 -5.36 6.84 2.12
C ARG A 56 -6.64 6.04 2.37
N PRO A 57 -7.13 5.96 3.62
CA PRO A 57 -8.45 5.43 3.89
C PRO A 57 -9.55 6.38 3.43
N HIS A 58 -10.53 5.85 2.71
CA HIS A 58 -11.75 6.55 2.29
C HIS A 58 -12.99 5.87 2.86
N THR A 59 -13.87 6.63 3.49
CA THR A 59 -15.17 6.17 3.99
C THR A 59 -16.10 5.77 2.84
N ARG A 60 -17.24 5.13 3.16
CA ARG A 60 -18.18 4.71 2.11
C ARG A 60 -18.80 5.93 1.43
N GLU A 61 -19.10 6.93 2.23
CA GLU A 61 -19.73 8.18 1.84
C GLU A 61 -18.80 8.97 0.93
N GLU A 62 -17.52 9.12 1.30
CA GLU A 62 -16.49 9.75 0.45
C GLU A 62 -16.31 8.99 -0.88
N ILE A 63 -16.27 7.66 -0.85
CA ILE A 63 -16.17 6.85 -2.08
C ILE A 63 -17.37 7.12 -3.00
N TRP A 64 -18.59 7.16 -2.45
CA TRP A 64 -19.78 7.40 -3.25
C TRP A 64 -19.78 8.78 -3.89
N GLU A 65 -19.44 9.81 -3.11
CA GLU A 65 -19.37 11.20 -3.56
C GLU A 65 -18.31 11.38 -4.64
N MET A 66 -17.08 10.92 -4.38
CA MET A 66 -15.95 11.10 -5.29
C MET A 66 -16.14 10.37 -6.62
N ILE A 67 -16.61 9.12 -6.57
CA ILE A 67 -16.88 8.34 -7.79
C ILE A 67 -18.15 8.85 -8.49
N GLY A 68 -19.17 9.26 -7.73
CA GLY A 68 -20.39 9.86 -8.27
C GLY A 68 -20.11 11.17 -9.01
N ALA A 69 -19.24 12.02 -8.48
CA ALA A 69 -18.78 13.24 -9.15
C ALA A 69 -18.04 12.95 -10.46
N ARG A 70 -17.34 11.81 -10.56
CA ARG A 70 -16.54 11.41 -11.73
C ARG A 70 -17.34 10.70 -12.82
N LEU A 71 -18.31 9.87 -12.44
CA LEU A 71 -19.06 8.98 -13.35
C LEU A 71 -20.55 9.36 -13.48
N GLY A 72 -20.99 10.38 -12.75
CA GLY A 72 -22.39 10.76 -12.59
C GLY A 72 -23.06 10.06 -11.40
N GLU A 73 -23.98 10.76 -10.73
CA GLU A 73 -24.67 10.30 -9.51
C GLU A 73 -25.38 8.95 -9.69
N ASN A 74 -25.87 8.68 -10.91
CA ASN A 74 -26.57 7.44 -11.25
C ASN A 74 -25.66 6.19 -11.35
N CYS A 75 -24.33 6.32 -11.25
CA CYS A 75 -23.42 5.17 -11.38
C CYS A 75 -23.62 4.12 -10.27
N TRP A 76 -24.14 4.53 -9.11
CA TRP A 76 -24.46 3.66 -7.98
C TRP A 76 -25.91 3.14 -7.98
N GLY A 77 -26.81 3.76 -8.74
CA GLY A 77 -28.23 3.40 -8.78
C GLY A 77 -28.90 3.38 -7.40
N LYS A 78 -29.95 2.56 -7.25
CA LYS A 78 -30.80 2.56 -6.04
C LYS A 78 -30.15 1.98 -4.77
N LEU A 79 -29.11 1.16 -4.91
CA LEU A 79 -28.50 0.41 -3.79
C LEU A 79 -26.98 0.61 -3.75
N PRO A 80 -26.50 1.83 -3.42
CA PRO A 80 -25.07 2.18 -3.46
C PRO A 80 -24.20 1.30 -2.56
N ARG A 81 -24.71 0.98 -1.36
CA ARG A 81 -24.01 0.15 -0.37
C ARG A 81 -23.74 -1.27 -0.88
N GLU A 82 -24.75 -1.91 -1.47
CA GLU A 82 -24.60 -3.26 -2.03
C GLU A 82 -23.68 -3.27 -3.23
N ARG A 83 -23.80 -2.27 -4.12
CA ARG A 83 -22.93 -2.18 -5.30
C ARG A 83 -21.47 -1.99 -4.90
N LEU A 84 -21.19 -1.09 -3.95
CA LEU A 84 -19.84 -0.92 -3.41
C LEU A 84 -19.30 -2.22 -2.81
N ALA A 85 -20.10 -2.95 -2.03
CA ALA A 85 -19.69 -4.23 -1.47
C ALA A 85 -19.37 -5.28 -2.57
N ARG A 86 -20.20 -5.37 -3.62
CA ARG A 86 -19.97 -6.25 -4.76
C ARG A 86 -18.71 -5.88 -5.53
N ASP A 87 -18.45 -4.59 -5.73
CA ASP A 87 -17.25 -4.12 -6.42
C ASP A 87 -16.00 -4.39 -5.61
N LEU A 88 -15.98 -4.06 -4.31
CA LEU A 88 -14.88 -4.40 -3.40
C LEU A 88 -14.59 -5.90 -3.38
N SER A 89 -15.63 -6.74 -3.34
CA SER A 89 -15.50 -8.20 -3.40
C SER A 89 -14.92 -8.67 -4.73
N ALA A 90 -15.40 -8.13 -5.85
CA ALA A 90 -14.88 -8.47 -7.17
C ALA A 90 -13.41 -8.07 -7.33
N LEU A 91 -13.02 -6.88 -6.87
CA LEU A 91 -11.63 -6.41 -6.91
C LEU A 91 -10.71 -7.28 -6.05
N ARG A 92 -11.16 -7.67 -4.84
CA ARG A 92 -10.41 -8.60 -3.98
C ARG A 92 -10.23 -9.96 -4.61
N ARG A 93 -11.28 -10.52 -5.23
CA ARG A 93 -11.18 -11.77 -6.01
C ARG A 93 -10.25 -11.64 -7.20
N GLY A 94 -10.16 -10.45 -7.78
CA GLY A 94 -9.18 -10.10 -8.82
C GLY A 94 -7.75 -9.86 -8.30
N GLY A 95 -7.48 -10.09 -7.01
CA GLY A 95 -6.15 -10.00 -6.42
C GLY A 95 -5.78 -8.65 -5.80
N LEU A 96 -6.64 -7.63 -5.86
CA LEU A 96 -6.38 -6.34 -5.21
C LEU A 96 -6.54 -6.46 -3.69
N ARG A 97 -5.46 -6.16 -2.96
CA ARG A 97 -5.47 -6.15 -1.49
C ARG A 97 -6.11 -4.88 -0.97
N ILE A 98 -7.44 -4.87 -0.83
CA ILE A 98 -8.20 -3.75 -0.26
C ILE A 98 -8.59 -4.08 1.18
N ALA A 99 -8.14 -3.27 2.14
CA ALA A 99 -8.43 -3.42 3.57
C ALA A 99 -9.35 -2.29 4.08
N TYR A 100 -9.81 -2.40 5.33
CA TYR A 100 -10.57 -1.36 6.01
C TYR A 100 -9.91 -1.01 7.34
N SER A 101 -9.54 0.25 7.54
CA SER A 101 -9.00 0.75 8.80
C SER A 101 -10.16 1.10 9.74
N ARG A 102 -10.06 0.64 11.00
CA ARG A 102 -11.01 0.98 12.08
C ARG A 102 -10.43 1.98 13.08
N ARG A 103 -9.22 2.47 12.86
CA ARG A 103 -8.52 3.35 13.80
C ARG A 103 -9.20 4.72 13.83
N PRO A 104 -9.42 5.33 15.03
CA PRO A 104 -9.95 6.67 15.15
C PRO A 104 -9.17 7.69 14.31
N GLY A 105 -9.87 8.47 13.48
CA GLY A 105 -9.30 9.53 12.64
C GLY A 105 -8.75 9.07 11.27
N ILE A 106 -8.77 7.76 10.98
CA ILE A 106 -8.34 7.18 9.69
C ILE A 106 -9.25 5.99 9.31
N GLN A 107 -10.55 6.09 9.57
CA GLN A 107 -11.51 5.05 9.24
C GLN A 107 -11.81 5.05 7.74
N GLY A 108 -11.74 3.88 7.07
CA GLY A 108 -12.02 3.81 5.64
C GLY A 108 -11.36 2.65 4.92
N TYR A 109 -11.77 2.44 3.67
CA TYR A 109 -11.16 1.48 2.75
C TYR A 109 -9.88 2.07 2.15
N TYR A 110 -8.86 1.24 2.00
CA TYR A 110 -7.58 1.62 1.39
C TYR A 110 -6.95 0.43 0.66
N LEU A 111 -6.11 0.71 -0.34
CA LEU A 111 -5.21 -0.30 -0.90
C LEU A 111 -4.10 -0.59 0.11
N GLN A 112 -3.88 -1.86 0.41
CA GLN A 112 -2.79 -2.30 1.30
C GLN A 112 -1.41 -2.13 0.64
N TYR A 113 -1.38 -1.90 -0.67
CA TYR A 113 -0.18 -1.58 -1.43
C TYR A 113 -0.50 -0.50 -2.49
N PRO A 114 0.14 0.70 -2.45
CA PRO A 114 1.13 1.10 -1.45
C PRO A 114 0.53 1.17 -0.04
N GLY A 115 1.35 1.00 0.99
CA GLY A 115 0.89 0.98 2.38
C GLY A 115 0.15 2.27 2.77
N LEU A 116 -0.65 2.19 3.85
CA LEU A 116 -1.53 3.27 4.29
C LEU A 116 -0.75 4.59 4.46
N LYS A 117 -1.01 5.57 3.58
CA LYS A 117 -0.44 6.93 3.71
C LYS A 117 -1.21 7.66 4.79
N ARG A 118 -0.51 8.04 5.85
CA ARG A 118 -1.13 8.82 6.94
C ARG A 118 -1.39 10.24 6.44
N PRO A 119 -2.56 10.84 6.77
CA PRO A 119 -2.87 12.21 6.38
C PRO A 119 -1.99 13.24 7.10
N PHE A 120 -1.44 12.89 8.26
CA PHE A 120 -0.53 13.73 9.04
C PHE A 120 0.64 12.91 9.57
N PRO A 121 1.90 13.40 9.47
CA PRO A 121 3.01 12.83 10.23
C PRO A 121 2.71 13.02 11.73
N LYS A 122 3.08 12.02 12.55
CA LYS A 122 2.94 12.18 14.01
C LYS A 122 3.86 13.31 14.48
N PRO A 123 3.52 14.07 15.54
CA PRO A 123 4.39 15.12 16.11
C PRO A 123 5.80 14.62 16.49
N TYR A 124 5.94 13.32 16.72
CA TYR A 124 7.18 12.61 17.06
C TYR A 124 7.84 11.90 15.87
N GLU A 125 7.28 12.05 14.66
CA GLU A 125 7.94 11.78 13.37
C GLU A 125 8.50 13.09 12.78
N ALA A 126 8.79 14.10 13.62
CA ALA A 126 9.74 15.12 13.22
C ALA A 126 11.04 14.39 12.88
N VAL A 127 11.50 14.52 11.63
CA VAL A 127 12.84 14.11 11.24
C VAL A 127 13.78 14.72 12.28
N ASN A 128 14.39 13.89 13.11
CA ASN A 128 15.30 14.35 14.14
C ASN A 128 16.58 14.76 13.39
N TRP A 129 16.57 15.98 12.87
CA TRP A 129 17.67 16.54 12.09
C TRP A 129 18.94 16.59 12.92
N ASP A 130 18.84 16.78 14.24
CA ASP A 130 19.98 16.71 15.16
C ASP A 130 20.56 15.29 15.23
N LEU A 131 19.73 14.25 15.22
CA LEU A 131 20.18 12.87 15.12
C LEU A 131 20.82 12.58 13.75
N ILE A 132 20.24 13.07 12.66
CA ILE A 132 20.81 12.90 11.32
C ILE A 132 22.16 13.61 11.20
N GLU A 133 22.26 14.82 11.71
CA GLU A 133 23.47 15.63 11.65
C GLU A 133 24.56 15.08 12.58
N SER A 134 24.20 14.64 13.79
CA SER A 134 25.13 13.92 14.66
C SER A 134 25.60 12.60 14.07
N LEU A 135 24.75 11.87 13.34
CA LEU A 135 25.16 10.67 12.60
C LEU A 135 26.08 11.01 11.42
N ARG A 136 25.93 12.17 10.77
CA ARG A 136 26.83 12.60 9.68
C ARG A 136 28.24 12.87 10.19
N GLN A 137 28.36 13.46 11.37
CA GLN A 137 29.64 13.83 12.01
C GLN A 137 30.45 12.63 12.53
N LEU A 138 29.85 11.44 12.65
CA LEU A 138 30.59 10.24 13.06
C LEU A 138 31.58 9.78 11.98
N SER A 139 32.73 9.29 12.43
CA SER A 139 33.66 8.55 11.60
C SER A 139 33.06 7.22 11.12
N VAL A 140 33.62 6.66 10.05
CA VAL A 140 33.19 5.34 9.53
C VAL A 140 33.26 4.23 10.60
N PRO A 141 34.33 4.13 11.42
CA PRO A 141 34.37 3.18 12.52
C PRO A 141 33.23 3.35 13.54
N GLU A 142 32.90 4.58 13.94
CA GLU A 142 31.82 4.85 14.90
C GLU A 142 30.44 4.55 14.31
N LYS A 143 30.23 4.85 13.03
CA LYS A 143 29.01 4.47 12.29
C LYS A 143 28.84 2.96 12.29
N ASN A 144 29.92 2.22 12.00
CA ASN A 144 29.91 0.76 12.01
C ASN A 144 29.63 0.21 13.40
N GLN A 145 30.27 0.75 14.45
CA GLN A 145 30.04 0.34 15.83
C GLN A 145 28.58 0.52 16.24
N ARG A 146 27.96 1.67 15.90
CA ARG A 146 26.53 1.91 16.18
C ARG A 146 25.62 1.00 15.36
N ALA A 147 25.95 0.74 14.10
CA ALA A 147 25.20 -0.19 13.25
C ALA A 147 25.21 -1.62 13.81
N PHE A 148 26.38 -2.10 14.27
CA PHE A 148 26.49 -3.42 14.91
C PHE A 148 25.70 -3.48 16.23
N ALA A 149 25.81 -2.45 17.09
CA ALA A 149 25.03 -2.39 18.31
C ALA A 149 23.50 -2.39 18.05
N ALA A 150 23.05 -1.68 17.01
CA ALA A 150 21.65 -1.68 16.60
C ALA A 150 21.21 -3.04 16.06
N ALA A 151 22.06 -3.72 15.30
CA ALA A 151 21.76 -5.05 14.78
C ALA A 151 21.72 -6.12 15.90
N ASP A 152 22.61 -6.05 16.89
CA ASP A 152 22.59 -6.91 18.07
C ASP A 152 21.32 -6.70 18.91
N PHE A 153 20.90 -5.45 19.09
CA PHE A 153 19.64 -5.13 19.75
C PHE A 153 18.45 -5.71 18.99
N ALA A 154 18.39 -5.50 17.67
CA ALA A 154 17.34 -6.03 16.81
C ALA A 154 17.30 -7.57 16.85
N LEU A 155 18.47 -8.23 16.88
CA LEU A 155 18.58 -9.68 17.00
C LEU A 155 17.99 -10.18 18.31
N ARG A 156 18.36 -9.57 19.44
CA ARG A 156 17.81 -9.93 20.77
C ARG A 156 16.29 -9.77 20.82
N GLN A 157 15.77 -8.67 20.30
CA GLN A 157 14.33 -8.42 20.22
C GLN A 157 13.62 -9.47 19.36
N LYS A 158 14.19 -9.80 18.20
CA LYS A 158 13.59 -10.79 17.30
C LYS A 158 13.61 -12.21 17.87
N LYS A 159 14.65 -12.58 18.61
CA LYS A 159 14.69 -13.87 19.32
C LYS A 159 13.58 -13.96 20.37
N LEU A 160 13.38 -12.92 21.16
CA LEU A 160 12.33 -12.89 22.19
C LEU A 160 10.94 -13.06 21.55
N ILE A 161 10.65 -12.27 20.52
CA ILE A 161 9.36 -12.34 19.79
C ILE A 161 9.15 -13.72 19.18
N LEU A 162 10.15 -14.28 18.50
CA LEU A 162 10.01 -15.59 17.84
C LEU A 162 9.90 -16.74 18.83
N ALA A 163 10.54 -16.66 20.00
CA ALA A 163 10.38 -17.64 21.06
C ALA A 163 8.97 -17.62 21.66
N GLU A 164 8.34 -16.44 21.72
CA GLU A 164 6.96 -16.27 22.18
C GLU A 164 5.94 -16.71 21.11
N GLU A 165 6.14 -16.33 19.84
CA GLU A 165 5.26 -16.70 18.71
C GLU A 165 5.34 -18.19 18.33
N HIS A 166 6.48 -18.83 18.62
CA HIS A 166 6.76 -20.22 18.30
C HIS A 166 7.38 -20.95 19.50
N PRO A 167 6.59 -21.27 20.54
CA PRO A 167 7.10 -21.90 21.77
C PRO A 167 7.69 -23.30 21.50
N ASP A 168 7.27 -23.96 20.44
CA ASP A 168 7.75 -25.29 20.04
C ASP A 168 9.10 -25.25 19.31
N TRP A 169 9.63 -24.06 19.01
CA TRP A 169 10.92 -23.94 18.34
C TRP A 169 12.07 -24.07 19.32
N SER A 170 13.09 -24.84 18.92
CA SER A 170 14.35 -24.86 19.65
C SER A 170 15.03 -23.48 19.60
N ALA A 171 15.81 -23.17 20.63
CA ALA A 171 16.58 -21.91 20.69
C ALA A 171 17.47 -21.70 19.45
N ALA A 172 18.01 -22.78 18.87
CA ALA A 172 18.81 -22.73 17.64
C ALA A 172 17.98 -22.34 16.41
N LYS A 173 16.72 -22.80 16.33
CA LYS A 173 15.79 -22.45 15.25
C LYS A 173 15.33 -20.99 15.35
N VAL A 174 15.05 -20.53 16.58
CA VAL A 174 14.76 -19.13 16.88
C VAL A 174 15.93 -18.22 16.51
N GLU A 175 17.16 -18.58 16.91
CA GLU A 175 18.39 -17.85 16.56
C GLU A 175 18.55 -17.74 15.03
N THR A 176 18.40 -18.85 14.31
CA THR A 176 18.57 -18.90 12.85
C THR A 176 17.53 -18.02 12.15
N ALA A 177 16.27 -18.12 12.56
CA ALA A 177 15.19 -17.30 12.02
C ALA A 177 15.37 -15.81 12.34
N ALA A 178 15.77 -15.47 13.58
CA ALA A 178 16.05 -14.10 13.98
C ALA A 178 17.20 -13.50 13.16
N ARG A 179 18.28 -14.27 12.94
CA ARG A 179 19.40 -13.84 12.08
C ARG A 179 18.97 -13.62 10.64
N ARG A 180 18.16 -14.52 10.07
CA ARG A 180 17.61 -14.33 8.72
C ARG A 180 16.79 -13.04 8.62
N LEU A 181 16.00 -12.72 9.63
CA LEU A 181 15.16 -11.52 9.65
C LEU A 181 15.94 -10.22 9.87
N VAL A 182 17.01 -10.25 10.67
CA VAL A 182 17.80 -9.05 11.01
C VAL A 182 18.91 -8.78 9.99
N TYR A 183 19.59 -9.83 9.52
CA TYR A 183 20.76 -9.72 8.65
C TYR A 183 20.48 -10.11 7.19
N GLY A 184 19.29 -10.63 6.87
CA GLY A 184 18.92 -11.00 5.50
C GLY A 184 19.63 -12.24 4.95
N VAL A 185 20.29 -13.05 5.80
CA VAL A 185 21.02 -14.25 5.36
C VAL A 185 20.02 -15.30 4.84
N THR A 186 19.94 -15.45 3.52
CA THR A 186 19.32 -16.60 2.86
C THR A 186 20.24 -17.81 3.04
N GLN A 187 19.69 -18.96 3.47
CA GLN A 187 20.43 -20.21 3.48
C GLN A 187 21.00 -20.46 2.07
N GLN A 188 22.31 -20.29 1.91
CA GLN A 188 23.01 -21.02 0.87
C GLN A 188 23.06 -22.47 1.36
N GLU A 189 22.42 -23.33 0.59
CA GLU A 189 22.46 -24.77 0.73
C GLU A 189 23.93 -25.22 0.84
N GLN A 190 24.25 -25.88 1.95
CA GLN A 190 25.49 -26.64 2.06
C GLN A 190 25.34 -27.88 1.18
N THR A 191 26.00 -27.85 0.02
CA THR A 191 26.59 -29.04 -0.61
C THR A 191 28.04 -29.13 -0.21
#